data_AF-A0ABC9Y5H3-F1
#
_entry.id   AF-A0ABC9Y5H3-F1
#
_cell.length_a   1.000
_cell.length_b   1.000
_cell.length_c   1.000
_cell.angle_alpha   90.00
_cell.angle_beta   90.00
_cell.angle_gamma   90.00
#
_symmetry.space_group_name_H-M   'P 1'
#
loop_
_entity.id
_entity.type
_entity.pdbx_description
1 polymer ?
#
loop_
_entity_poly.entity_id
_entity_poly.type
_entity_poly.pdbx_seq_one_letter_code
_entity_poly.pdbx_strand_id
1 'polypeptide(L)'
;MKFNKGKYRVLHLGRNNPKHQYRLGVDLLASSSAEKDLGVLVGNKLSMSQKCALVAKKANGILGCIKKSVASRSREVILPICSALVRQGDGTSGVLCPGLGSPV
;
A
#
# COMPACT_ATOMS: atom_id res chain seq x y z
N MET A 1 -24.59 25.90 13.74
CA MET A 1 -23.14 26.03 13.43
C MET A 1 -22.96 26.60 12.03
N LYS A 2 -21.94 27.44 11.80
CA LYS A 2 -21.65 28.05 10.49
C LYS A 2 -20.46 27.34 9.84
N PHE A 3 -20.67 26.72 8.68
CA PHE A 3 -19.58 26.10 7.92
C PHE A 3 -18.82 27.16 7.10
N ASN A 4 -17.50 27.04 7.04
CA ASN A 4 -16.66 27.91 6.23
C ASN A 4 -16.55 27.35 4.80
N LYS A 5 -17.40 27.85 3.89
CA LYS A 5 -17.46 27.42 2.49
C LYS A 5 -16.11 27.40 1.77
N GLY A 6 -15.24 28.37 2.01
CA GLY A 6 -13.95 28.49 1.32
C GLY A 6 -12.95 27.38 1.66
N LYS A 7 -13.18 26.66 2.77
CA LYS A 7 -12.30 25.59 3.23
C LYS A 7 -12.64 24.22 2.66
N TYR A 8 -13.84 24.03 2.10
CA TYR A 8 -14.30 22.71 1.68
C TYR A 8 -14.38 22.62 0.15
N ARG A 9 -13.68 21.62 -0.40
CA ARG A 9 -13.74 21.26 -1.81
C ARG A 9 -14.04 19.77 -1.96
N VAL A 10 -14.62 19.41 -3.09
CA VAL A 10 -14.94 18.01 -3.40
C VAL A 10 -13.84 17.42 -4.26
N LEU A 11 -13.24 16.35 -3.78
CA LEU A 11 -12.35 15.51 -4.57
C LEU A 11 -13.13 14.31 -5.13
N HIS A 12 -13.38 14.29 -6.43
CA HIS A 12 -14.04 13.15 -7.09
C HIS A 12 -13.04 12.01 -7.32
N LEU A 13 -13.25 10.91 -6.61
CA LEU A 13 -12.43 9.69 -6.70
C LEU A 13 -13.16 8.59 -7.44
N GLY A 14 -12.39 7.74 -8.14
CA GLY A 14 -12.89 6.55 -8.84
C GLY A 14 -13.21 6.81 -10.32
N ARG A 15 -12.98 5.80 -11.16
CA ARG A 15 -13.21 5.88 -12.62
C ARG A 15 -14.69 5.97 -12.98
N ASN A 16 -15.56 5.38 -12.18
CA ASN A 16 -17.01 5.34 -12.41
C ASN A 16 -17.76 6.44 -11.66
N ASN A 17 -17.06 7.46 -11.16
CA ASN A 17 -17.69 8.55 -10.44
C ASN A 17 -18.35 9.51 -11.44
N PRO A 18 -19.68 9.72 -11.38
CA PRO A 18 -20.41 10.62 -12.28
C PRO A 18 -20.13 12.11 -12.02
N LYS A 19 -19.28 12.44 -11.03
CA LYS A 19 -18.93 13.81 -10.62
C LYS A 19 -20.15 14.63 -10.21
N HIS A 20 -20.98 14.07 -9.35
CA HIS A 20 -22.14 14.77 -8.79
C HIS A 20 -21.75 16.07 -8.11
N GLN A 21 -22.64 17.06 -8.17
CA GLN A 21 -22.49 18.28 -7.41
C GLN A 21 -22.91 18.06 -5.96
N TYR A 22 -22.08 18.51 -5.02
CA TYR A 22 -22.37 18.38 -3.59
C TYR A 22 -22.68 19.75 -2.99
N ARG A 23 -23.57 19.76 -2.01
CA ARG A 23 -23.97 20.96 -1.28
C ARG A 23 -23.69 20.79 0.20
N LEU A 24 -23.29 21.88 0.84
CA LEU A 24 -23.18 22.00 2.29
C LEU A 24 -24.19 23.04 2.74
N GLY A 25 -25.36 22.59 3.20
CA GLY A 25 -26.51 23.48 3.41
C GLY A 25 -27.01 24.07 2.10
N VAL A 26 -27.09 25.40 2.01
CA VAL A 26 -27.51 26.09 0.79
C VAL A 26 -26.38 26.23 -0.25
N ASP A 27 -25.13 26.05 0.16
CA ASP A 27 -23.94 26.33 -0.64
C ASP A 27 -23.50 25.15 -1.50
N LEU A 28 -23.22 25.41 -2.78
CA LEU A 28 -22.57 24.46 -3.68
C LEU A 28 -21.07 24.41 -3.41
N LEU A 29 -20.50 23.20 -3.33
CA LEU A 29 -19.07 22.98 -3.15
C LEU A 29 -18.33 22.97 -4.49
N ALA A 30 -17.17 23.61 -4.52
CA ALA A 30 -16.28 23.57 -5.68
C ALA A 30 -15.56 22.22 -5.78
N SER A 31 -15.31 21.75 -7.00
CA SER A 31 -14.47 20.58 -7.22
C SER A 31 -12.98 20.92 -7.15
N SER A 32 -12.17 19.92 -6.80
CA SER A 32 -10.71 20.00 -6.80
C SER A 32 -10.10 18.75 -7.44
N SER A 33 -8.91 18.90 -8.01
CA SER A 33 -8.09 17.79 -8.50
C SER A 33 -7.19 17.21 -7.41
N ALA A 34 -6.96 17.94 -6.33
CA ALA A 34 -6.24 17.46 -5.15
C ALA A 34 -6.75 18.15 -3.88
N GLU A 35 -6.84 17.41 -2.79
CA GLU A 35 -7.26 17.91 -1.48
C GLU A 35 -6.19 17.58 -0.46
N LYS A 36 -5.87 18.54 0.41
CA LYS A 36 -4.94 18.33 1.51
C LYS A 36 -5.71 18.32 2.82
N ASP A 37 -5.77 17.18 3.48
CA ASP A 37 -6.43 17.03 4.78
C ASP A 37 -5.46 16.43 5.80
N LEU A 38 -5.42 17.00 7.00
CA LEU A 38 -4.50 16.60 8.09
C LEU A 38 -3.03 16.44 7.66
N GLY A 39 -2.58 17.22 6.67
CA GLY A 39 -1.22 17.15 6.12
C GLY A 39 -1.04 16.19 4.93
N VAL A 40 -2.02 15.33 4.66
CA VAL A 40 -1.98 14.34 3.56
C VAL A 40 -2.58 14.96 2.31
N LEU A 41 -1.81 14.98 1.21
CA LEU A 41 -2.29 15.41 -0.10
C LEU A 41 -2.83 14.22 -0.89
N VAL A 42 -4.13 14.23 -1.18
CA VAL A 42 -4.81 13.23 -2.00
C VAL A 42 -5.16 13.84 -3.34
N GLY A 43 -4.59 13.29 -4.42
CA GLY A 43 -4.95 13.67 -5.79
C GLY A 43 -6.06 12.78 -6.35
N ASN A 44 -6.81 13.30 -7.33
CA ASN A 44 -7.78 12.53 -8.11
C ASN A 44 -7.12 11.43 -8.95
N LYS A 45 -5.82 11.59 -9.23
CA LYS A 45 -4.96 10.57 -9.80
C LYS A 45 -4.60 9.63 -8.66
N LEU A 46 -5.16 8.43 -8.70
CA LEU A 46 -4.92 7.31 -7.76
C LEU A 46 -3.46 6.80 -7.82
N SER A 47 -2.51 7.71 -7.61
CA SER A 47 -1.08 7.51 -7.82
C SER A 47 -0.51 6.48 -6.85
N MET A 48 -1.09 6.35 -5.66
CA MET A 48 -0.68 5.32 -4.69
C MET A 48 -1.09 3.92 -5.14
N SER A 49 -2.34 3.69 -5.55
CA SER A 49 -2.74 2.36 -6.03
C SER A 49 -2.02 1.97 -7.31
N GLN A 50 -1.74 2.93 -8.19
CA GLN A 50 -0.92 2.71 -9.39
C GLN A 50 0.53 2.37 -9.04
N LYS A 51 1.15 3.09 -8.09
CA LYS A 51 2.50 2.76 -7.58
C LYS A 51 2.52 1.37 -6.96
N CYS A 52 1.55 1.02 -6.11
CA CYS A 52 1.42 -0.32 -5.55
C CYS A 52 1.26 -1.39 -6.62
N ALA A 53 0.43 -1.15 -7.64
CA ALA A 53 0.25 -2.05 -8.77
C ALA A 53 1.55 -2.27 -9.56
N LEU A 54 2.35 -1.22 -9.76
CA LEU A 54 3.66 -1.32 -10.41
C LEU A 54 4.66 -2.14 -9.58
N VAL A 55 4.72 -1.90 -8.28
CA VAL A 55 5.58 -2.67 -7.36
C VAL A 55 5.15 -4.13 -7.34
N ALA A 56 3.85 -4.41 -7.22
CA ALA A 56 3.30 -5.76 -7.27
C ALA A 56 3.61 -6.45 -8.61
N LYS A 57 3.48 -5.75 -9.74
CA LYS A 57 3.83 -6.27 -11.07
C LYS A 57 5.30 -6.67 -11.14
N LYS A 58 6.22 -5.84 -10.61
CA LYS A 58 7.65 -6.15 -10.55
C LYS A 58 7.93 -7.37 -9.67
N ALA A 59 7.34 -7.42 -8.48
CA ALA A 59 7.48 -8.55 -7.56
C ALA A 59 6.96 -9.87 -8.17
N ASN A 60 5.81 -9.81 -8.85
CA ASN A 60 5.23 -10.97 -9.55
C ASN A 60 6.13 -11.47 -10.69
N GLY A 61 6.81 -10.56 -11.40
CA GLY A 61 7.82 -10.92 -12.39
C GLY A 61 8.96 -11.73 -11.79
N ILE A 62 9.54 -11.25 -10.69
CA ILE A 62 10.64 -11.93 -9.97
C ILE A 62 10.18 -13.29 -9.46
N LEU A 63 9.02 -13.35 -8.80
CA LEU A 63 8.45 -14.60 -8.30
C LEU A 63 8.22 -15.61 -9.43
N GLY A 64 7.76 -15.15 -10.60
CA GLY A 64 7.60 -15.98 -11.80
C GLY A 64 8.92 -16.56 -12.29
N CYS A 65 10.00 -15.76 -12.30
CA CYS A 65 11.35 -16.22 -12.66
C CYS A 65 11.85 -17.29 -11.69
N ILE A 66 11.67 -17.09 -10.38
CA ILE A 66 12.06 -18.07 -9.36
C ILE A 66 11.31 -19.39 -9.58
N LYS A 67 9.98 -19.33 -9.75
CA LYS A 67 9.15 -20.52 -10.00
C LYS A 67 9.64 -21.31 -11.21
N LYS A 68 9.96 -20.64 -12.32
CA LYS A 68 10.49 -21.29 -13.53
C LYS A 68 11.86 -21.93 -13.27
N SER A 69 12.76 -21.23 -12.57
CA SER A 69 14.09 -21.75 -12.24
C SER A 69 14.05 -22.96 -11.30
N VAL A 70 13.10 -22.98 -10.36
CA VAL A 70 12.86 -24.15 -9.50
C VAL A 70 12.26 -25.28 -10.32
N ALA A 71 11.23 -25.03 -11.13
CA ALA A 71 10.59 -26.06 -11.95
C ALA A 71 11.53 -26.69 -12.99
N SER A 72 12.55 -25.96 -13.47
CA SER A 72 13.53 -26.46 -14.42
C SER A 72 14.66 -27.29 -13.80
N ARG A 73 14.74 -27.38 -12.46
CA ARG A 73 15.79 -28.14 -11.75
C ARG A 73 15.25 -29.51 -11.33
N SER A 74 16.15 -30.49 -11.20
CA SER A 74 15.76 -31.83 -10.73
C SER A 74 15.52 -31.82 -9.21
N ARG A 75 14.77 -32.81 -8.70
CA ARG A 75 14.40 -32.93 -7.28
C ARG A 75 15.65 -33.06 -6.39
N GLU A 76 16.70 -33.68 -6.92
CA GLU A 76 18.01 -33.89 -6.29
C GLU A 76 18.76 -32.58 -6.08
N VAL A 77 18.52 -31.56 -6.92
CA VAL A 77 19.12 -30.22 -6.78
C VAL A 77 18.25 -29.31 -5.92
N ILE A 78 16.92 -29.43 -6.00
CA ILE A 78 15.97 -28.58 -5.26
C ILE A 78 15.95 -28.93 -3.76
N LEU A 79 15.93 -30.22 -3.41
CA LEU A 79 15.83 -30.68 -2.02
C LEU A 79 16.96 -30.14 -1.11
N PRO A 80 18.25 -30.20 -1.50
CA PRO A 80 19.32 -29.62 -0.71
C PRO A 80 19.21 -28.10 -0.56
N ILE A 81 18.79 -27.39 -1.62
CA ILE A 81 18.66 -25.93 -1.64
C ILE A 81 17.55 -25.47 -0.68
N CYS A 82 16.37 -26.08 -0.75
CA CYS A 82 15.28 -25.77 0.17
C CYS A 82 15.64 -26.09 1.63
N SER A 83 16.32 -27.22 1.87
CA SER A 83 16.77 -27.60 3.22
C SER A 83 17.80 -26.62 3.80
N ALA A 84 18.69 -26.07 2.97
CA ALA A 84 19.65 -25.06 3.39
C ALA A 84 18.97 -23.72 3.73
N LEU A 85 17.99 -23.30 2.95
CA LEU A 85 17.24 -22.05 3.18
C LEU A 85 16.37 -22.10 4.44
N VAL A 86 15.73 -23.24 4.73
CA VAL A 86 14.93 -23.42 5.96
C VAL A 86 15.81 -23.32 7.21
N ARG A 87 16.98 -23.97 7.21
CA ARG A 87 17.94 -23.88 8.33
C ARG A 87 18.49 -22.46 8.55
N GLN A 88 18.46 -21.60 7.53
CA GLN A 88 18.95 -20.23 7.61
C GLN A 88 17.90 -19.26 8.20
N GLY A 89 16.61 -19.62 8.19
CA GLY A 89 15.53 -18.84 8.81
C GLY A 89 15.43 -19.03 10.34
N ASP A 90 15.99 -20.12 10.85
CA ASP A 90 15.87 -20.51 12.27
C ASP A 90 17.09 -20.10 13.11
N GLY A 91 18.08 -19.44 12.50
CA GLY A 91 19.29 -18.98 13.15
C GLY A 91 19.45 -17.46 13.05
N THR A 92 19.21 -16.76 14.16
CA THR A 92 19.57 -15.35 14.43
C THR A 92 18.79 -14.24 13.70
N SER A 93 17.63 -13.89 14.27
CA SER A 93 17.21 -12.48 14.42
C SER A 93 16.88 -12.22 15.89
N GLY A 94 17.93 -12.13 16.70
CA GLY A 94 17.84 -11.65 18.07
C GLY A 94 17.72 -10.14 18.09
N VAL A 95 16.56 -9.59 17.72
CA VAL A 95 16.15 -8.29 18.24
C VAL A 95 15.60 -8.58 19.63
N LEU A 96 16.50 -8.60 20.62
CA LEU A 96 16.13 -8.61 22.04
C LEU A 96 15.47 -7.26 22.34
N CYS A 97 14.14 -7.19 22.31
CA CYS A 97 13.41 -6.10 22.93
C CYS A 97 13.50 -6.29 24.46
N PRO A 98 14.11 -5.39 25.25
CA PRO A 98 13.89 -5.41 26.69
C PRO A 98 12.47 -4.89 26.94
N GLY A 99 11.58 -5.81 27.29
CA GLY A 99 10.22 -5.52 27.74
C GLY A 99 10.21 -4.86 29.12
N LEU A 100 9.26 -3.94 29.26
CA LEU A 100 8.63 -3.41 30.49
C LEU A 100 9.29 -3.80 31.83
N GLY A 101 10.00 -2.85 32.43
CA GLY A 101 10.05 -2.76 33.88
C GLY A 101 8.81 -2.02 34.39
N SER A 102 7.94 -2.70 35.14
CA SER A 102 7.01 -2.02 36.05
C SER A 102 7.78 -1.59 37.29
N PRO A 103 7.64 -0.35 37.77
CA PRO A 103 7.89 -0.04 39.16
C PRO A 103 6.57 -0.11 39.95
N VAL A 104 6.74 -0.64 41.17
CA VAL A 104 5.85 -0.79 42.33
C VAL A 104 4.90 0.39 42.55
#